data_AF-A0A257V967-F1
#
_entry.id   AF-A0A257V967-F1
#
_cell.length_a   1.000
_cell.length_b   1.000
_cell.length_c   1.000
_cell.angle_alpha   90.00
_cell.angle_beta   90.00
_cell.angle_gamma   90.00
#
_symmetry.space_group_name_H-M   'P 1'
#
loop_
_entity.id
_entity.type
_entity.pdbx_description
1 polymer ?
#
loop_
_entity_poly.entity_id
_entity_poly.type
_entity_poly.pdbx_seq_one_letter_code
_entity_poly.pdbx_strand_id
1 'polypeptide(L)'
;MGQGHIHHARDGGSNGVVPPTAAGFAPRPGGVPSKPSEQPSGVLARPEAELRRESNGRESWVFRAADPSELLGVHAEQVGRALQPGEALRFLLYSPMWEGHGGPFGIGAPPASHAVAVTERRFVISRDTHIDGEPPDLVSIPFSTVLWIESGGAAMFAWLVIRYVEAGAVRSVTVLYRALGQHHFAAAVRAYRWAAFPELCHSRTGAPPWPAVWRRIGERQREDVEPLLVEAEQPLAAAAWPALAGWNRKHGLNNPGCIAPAGALLVSTRGVLTVGDEPPTRIGGIKFGVNTVAVPFDTLRAVTFKDKTTSGPCVVSLRLRAGRDAVTSSIEVLFPGESLPEVEAALGARREHPAVREIAWSS
;
A
#
# COMPACT_ATOMS: atom_id res chain seq x y z
N MET A 1 -34.06 25.35 25.39
CA MET A 1 -35.00 24.30 24.96
C MET A 1 -35.95 24.93 23.96
N GLY A 2 -35.70 24.75 22.66
CA GLY A 2 -36.56 25.26 21.61
C GLY A 2 -37.06 24.09 20.78
N GLN A 3 -38.29 23.65 21.06
CA GLN A 3 -39.03 22.71 20.24
C GLN A 3 -39.66 23.48 19.08
N GLY A 4 -39.54 22.95 17.86
CA GLY A 4 -40.30 23.36 16.70
C GLY A 4 -40.98 22.14 16.10
N HIS A 5 -42.31 22.11 16.20
CA HIS A 5 -43.19 21.11 15.60
C HIS A 5 -43.41 21.34 14.10
N ILE A 6 -43.86 20.27 13.44
CA ILE A 6 -44.00 20.03 11.99
C ILE A 6 -45.42 20.38 11.49
N HIS A 7 -45.54 20.55 10.16
CA HIS A 7 -46.71 20.37 9.25
C HIS A 7 -47.40 21.67 8.76
N HIS A 8 -47.77 21.90 7.49
CA HIS A 8 -48.13 21.04 6.34
C HIS A 8 -48.09 21.83 4.98
N ALA A 9 -47.93 21.08 3.86
CA ALA A 9 -48.57 21.24 2.51
C ALA A 9 -48.25 22.47 1.63
N ARG A 10 -48.21 22.44 0.29
CA ARG A 10 -48.16 21.44 -0.83
C ARG A 10 -47.97 22.27 -2.13
N ASP A 11 -47.74 21.58 -3.25
CA ASP A 11 -47.75 22.03 -4.67
C ASP A 11 -46.44 22.62 -5.22
N GLY A 12 -45.91 22.24 -6.39
CA GLY A 12 -46.35 21.35 -7.46
C GLY A 12 -45.33 21.35 -8.63
N GLY A 13 -45.42 20.40 -9.55
CA GLY A 13 -44.71 20.37 -10.85
C GLY A 13 -43.57 19.34 -10.93
N SER A 14 -43.81 18.08 -11.33
CA SER A 14 -44.02 17.54 -12.69
C SER A 14 -42.76 17.45 -13.57
N ASN A 15 -42.20 16.25 -13.72
CA ASN A 15 -42.22 15.46 -14.98
C ASN A 15 -41.04 14.47 -15.09
N GLY A 16 -41.35 13.27 -15.57
CA GLY A 16 -40.46 12.51 -16.45
C GLY A 16 -39.82 11.24 -15.88
N VAL A 17 -40.63 10.23 -15.58
CA VAL A 17 -40.17 8.84 -15.44
C VAL A 17 -40.07 8.23 -16.85
N VAL A 18 -38.90 7.70 -17.21
CA VAL A 18 -38.70 6.87 -18.42
C VAL A 18 -38.34 5.44 -17.97
N PRO A 19 -39.01 4.40 -18.46
CA PRO A 19 -38.78 3.01 -18.07
C PRO A 19 -37.63 2.34 -18.86
N PRO A 20 -37.13 1.17 -18.42
CA PRO A 20 -35.99 0.50 -19.03
C PRO A 20 -36.43 -0.36 -20.22
N THR A 21 -35.77 -0.20 -21.38
CA THR A 21 -35.94 -1.10 -22.53
C THR A 21 -34.80 -2.11 -22.59
N ALA A 22 -35.17 -3.37 -22.40
CA ALA A 22 -34.42 -4.53 -22.83
C ALA A 22 -34.62 -4.76 -24.34
N ALA A 23 -33.51 -4.80 -25.09
CA ALA A 23 -33.36 -5.36 -26.43
C ALA A 23 -31.85 -5.48 -26.63
N GLY A 24 -31.22 -6.56 -27.09
CA GLY A 24 -31.65 -7.75 -27.80
C GLY A 24 -30.40 -8.19 -28.54
N PHE A 25 -29.63 -9.13 -27.97
CA PHE A 25 -28.47 -9.71 -28.61
C PHE A 25 -28.95 -10.62 -29.76
N ALA A 26 -28.51 -10.35 -30.97
CA ALA A 26 -28.58 -11.28 -32.09
C ALA A 26 -27.17 -11.39 -32.73
N PRO A 27 -26.61 -12.60 -32.86
CA PRO A 27 -25.35 -12.81 -33.57
C PRO A 27 -25.61 -12.92 -35.07
N ARG A 28 -24.69 -12.40 -35.90
CA ARG A 28 -24.62 -12.77 -37.31
C ARG A 28 -23.33 -13.55 -37.59
N PRO A 29 -23.40 -14.65 -38.36
CA PRO A 29 -22.27 -15.51 -38.69
C PRO A 29 -21.58 -15.06 -39.99
N GLY A 30 -20.30 -15.41 -40.15
CA GLY A 30 -19.62 -15.31 -41.44
C GLY A 30 -18.12 -15.04 -41.28
N GLY A 31 -17.32 -16.11 -41.33
CA GLY A 31 -15.87 -16.04 -41.27
C GLY A 31 -15.23 -15.65 -42.61
N VAL A 32 -14.01 -15.12 -42.52
CA VAL A 32 -12.96 -15.25 -43.54
C VAL A 32 -11.63 -15.46 -42.78
N PRO A 33 -10.82 -16.47 -43.12
CA PRO A 33 -9.55 -16.71 -42.44
C PRO A 33 -8.53 -15.67 -42.88
N SER A 34 -8.10 -14.82 -41.95
CA SER A 34 -6.96 -13.93 -42.16
C SER A 34 -5.69 -14.73 -41.90
N LYS A 35 -4.87 -14.90 -42.95
CA LYS A 35 -3.52 -15.48 -42.85
C LYS A 35 -2.70 -14.72 -41.80
N PRO A 36 -1.77 -15.38 -41.08
CA PRO A 36 -0.88 -14.68 -40.16
C PRO A 36 0.01 -13.75 -40.96
N SER A 37 -0.15 -12.43 -40.76
CA SER A 37 0.85 -11.46 -41.19
C SER A 37 2.04 -11.62 -40.27
N GLU A 38 3.12 -12.18 -40.79
CA GLU A 38 4.46 -11.99 -40.21
C GLU A 38 4.71 -10.47 -40.11
N GLN A 39 4.66 -9.93 -38.90
CA GLN A 39 5.21 -8.60 -38.63
C GLN A 39 6.74 -8.74 -38.56
N PRO A 40 7.51 -7.97 -39.35
CA PRO A 40 8.94 -7.89 -39.13
C PRO A 40 9.20 -7.18 -37.80
N SER A 41 9.85 -7.90 -36.90
CA SER A 41 10.49 -7.39 -35.70
C SER A 41 11.48 -6.29 -36.11
N GLY A 42 11.16 -5.04 -35.78
CA GLY A 42 11.95 -3.88 -36.19
C GLY A 42 11.32 -2.55 -35.86
N VAL A 43 10.71 -2.41 -34.68
CA VAL A 43 10.37 -1.08 -34.16
C VAL A 43 11.69 -0.40 -33.81
N LEU A 44 12.12 0.55 -34.64
CA LEU A 44 13.26 1.40 -34.33
C LEU A 44 12.96 2.10 -33.00
N ALA A 45 13.87 1.92 -32.04
CA ALA A 45 13.88 2.63 -30.77
C ALA A 45 13.69 4.14 -31.02
N ARG A 46 12.71 4.77 -30.36
CA ARG A 46 12.58 6.22 -30.46
C ARG A 46 13.61 6.86 -29.53
N PRO A 47 14.26 7.97 -29.92
CA PRO A 47 15.20 8.65 -29.02
C PRO A 47 14.51 9.11 -27.73
N GLU A 48 15.15 8.92 -26.58
CA GLU A 48 14.62 9.30 -25.26
C GLU A 48 14.24 10.79 -25.18
N ALA A 49 15.04 11.66 -25.81
CA ALA A 49 14.78 13.10 -25.88
C ALA A 49 13.48 13.45 -26.62
N GLU A 50 13.06 12.60 -27.57
CA GLU A 50 11.78 12.77 -28.26
C GLU A 50 10.62 12.36 -27.35
N LEU A 51 10.73 11.22 -26.68
CA LEU A 51 9.72 10.72 -25.74
C LEU A 51 9.50 11.68 -24.54
N ARG A 52 10.55 12.30 -24.02
CA ARG A 52 10.45 13.35 -22.98
C ARG A 52 9.77 14.63 -23.44
N ARG A 53 9.70 14.90 -24.75
CA ARG A 53 8.91 16.03 -25.25
C ARG A 53 7.42 15.72 -25.28
N GLU A 54 7.05 14.44 -25.35
CA GLU A 54 5.66 13.98 -25.40
C GLU A 54 5.03 13.89 -24.00
N SER A 55 5.84 13.70 -22.96
CA SER A 55 5.40 13.71 -21.56
C SER A 55 6.29 14.65 -20.75
N ASN A 56 5.67 15.60 -20.07
CA ASN A 56 6.37 16.51 -19.15
C ASN A 56 6.24 16.08 -17.67
N GLY A 57 5.73 14.86 -17.44
CA GLY A 57 5.49 14.31 -16.11
C GLY A 57 4.40 15.03 -15.31
N ARG A 58 3.70 16.02 -15.88
CA ARG A 58 2.70 16.85 -15.16
C ARG A 58 1.27 16.55 -15.58
N GLU A 59 1.03 15.34 -16.10
CA GLU A 59 -0.31 14.90 -16.42
C GLU A 59 -1.20 14.89 -15.17
N SER A 60 -2.51 14.98 -15.39
CA SER A 60 -3.45 15.39 -14.34
C SER A 60 -3.84 14.26 -13.38
N TRP A 61 -3.64 13.00 -13.74
CA TRP A 61 -4.06 11.86 -12.91
C TRP A 61 -3.14 10.65 -13.06
N VAL A 62 -3.10 9.85 -12.00
CA VAL A 62 -2.56 8.47 -12.01
C VAL A 62 -3.58 7.59 -12.75
N PHE A 63 -3.13 6.71 -13.63
CA PHE A 63 -4.02 5.78 -14.33
C PHE A 63 -3.44 4.38 -14.44
N ARG A 64 -4.32 3.39 -14.57
CA ARG A 64 -3.98 2.02 -14.95
C ARG A 64 -3.77 1.95 -16.46
N ALA A 65 -2.71 1.28 -16.89
CA ALA A 65 -2.47 0.88 -18.27
C ALA A 65 -2.67 -0.63 -18.44
N ALA A 66 -3.13 -1.06 -19.61
CA ALA A 66 -3.27 -2.47 -19.97
C ALA A 66 -1.93 -3.08 -20.42
N ASP A 67 -1.12 -2.30 -21.14
CA ASP A 67 0.19 -2.70 -21.65
C ASP A 67 1.16 -1.50 -21.70
N PRO A 68 2.47 -1.74 -21.90
CA PRO A 68 3.47 -0.67 -21.86
C PRO A 68 3.25 0.45 -22.89
N SER A 69 2.59 0.19 -24.03
CA SER A 69 2.39 1.22 -25.06
C SER A 69 1.41 2.31 -24.66
N GLU A 70 0.59 2.08 -23.64
CA GLU A 70 -0.31 3.08 -23.06
C GLU A 70 0.37 3.99 -22.02
N LEU A 71 1.62 3.72 -21.66
CA LEU A 71 2.41 4.58 -20.77
C LEU A 71 2.86 5.84 -21.51
N LEU A 72 3.11 6.91 -20.74
CA LEU A 72 3.55 8.19 -21.30
C LEU A 72 5.08 8.30 -21.32
N GLY A 73 5.59 8.98 -22.35
CA GLY A 73 7.01 9.31 -22.49
C GLY A 73 7.92 8.08 -22.46
N VAL A 74 9.07 8.23 -21.78
CA VAL A 74 10.13 7.21 -21.73
C VAL A 74 9.68 5.90 -21.06
N HIS A 75 8.64 5.96 -20.24
CA HIS A 75 8.17 4.81 -19.46
C HIS A 75 7.67 3.66 -20.34
N ALA A 76 7.04 3.97 -21.49
CA ALA A 76 6.55 2.95 -22.42
C ALA A 76 7.68 2.07 -22.94
N GLU A 77 8.76 2.70 -23.42
CA GLU A 77 9.92 2.01 -23.96
C GLU A 77 10.71 1.28 -22.87
N GLN A 78 10.94 1.93 -21.72
CA GLN A 78 11.69 1.34 -20.61
C GLN A 78 10.99 0.09 -20.04
N VAL A 79 9.70 0.19 -19.72
CA VAL A 79 8.94 -0.96 -19.21
C VAL A 79 8.79 -2.03 -20.29
N GLY A 80 8.51 -1.65 -21.54
CA GLY A 80 8.37 -2.58 -22.65
C GLY A 80 9.63 -3.42 -22.89
N ARG A 81 10.82 -2.81 -22.84
CA ARG A 81 12.10 -3.53 -22.96
C ARG A 81 12.45 -4.37 -21.74
N ALA A 82 12.03 -3.93 -20.56
CA ALA A 82 12.35 -4.60 -19.32
C ALA A 82 11.60 -5.93 -19.16
N LEU A 83 10.38 -6.03 -19.70
CA LEU A 83 9.56 -7.23 -19.64
C LEU A 83 10.18 -8.34 -20.50
N GLN A 84 10.36 -9.52 -19.91
CA GLN A 84 10.87 -10.68 -20.67
C GLN A 84 9.76 -11.24 -21.59
N PRO A 85 10.13 -11.87 -22.72
CA PRO A 85 9.15 -12.58 -23.54
C PRO A 85 8.37 -13.61 -22.71
N GLY A 86 7.03 -13.52 -22.75
CA GLY A 86 6.14 -14.41 -22.00
C GLY A 86 5.95 -14.07 -20.51
N GLU A 87 6.61 -13.04 -19.99
CA GLU A 87 6.41 -12.59 -18.61
C GLU A 87 5.02 -11.96 -18.45
N ALA A 88 4.17 -12.59 -17.64
CA ALA A 88 2.79 -12.14 -17.47
C ALA A 88 2.71 -10.84 -16.64
N LEU A 89 2.21 -9.78 -17.27
CA LEU A 89 1.87 -8.52 -16.61
C LEU A 89 0.55 -8.68 -15.84
N ARG A 90 0.57 -8.45 -14.52
CA ARG A 90 -0.60 -8.56 -13.64
C ARG A 90 -1.26 -7.21 -13.41
N PHE A 91 -0.45 -6.16 -13.30
CA PHE A 91 -0.94 -4.80 -13.15
C PHE A 91 0.10 -3.81 -13.69
N LEU A 92 -0.36 -2.69 -14.24
CA LEU A 92 0.50 -1.61 -14.68
C LEU A 92 -0.19 -0.28 -14.42
N LEU A 93 0.55 0.68 -13.90
CA LEU A 93 0.09 2.05 -13.73
C LEU A 93 1.16 3.05 -14.17
N TYR A 94 0.67 4.22 -14.58
CA TYR A 94 1.45 5.43 -14.69
C TYR A 94 1.07 6.40 -13.57
N SER A 95 2.07 7.06 -13.01
CA SER A 95 1.94 8.11 -12.01
C SER A 95 2.70 9.35 -12.47
N PRO A 96 2.01 10.49 -12.67
CA PRO A 96 2.66 11.77 -12.89
C PRO A 96 3.55 12.17 -11.70
N MET A 97 4.44 13.12 -11.96
CA MET A 97 5.32 13.73 -10.98
C MET A 97 4.54 14.45 -9.88
N TRP A 98 4.88 14.12 -8.64
CA TRP A 98 4.55 14.93 -7.48
C TRP A 98 5.69 15.92 -7.20
N GLU A 99 5.39 17.21 -7.16
CA GLU A 99 6.40 18.27 -6.99
C GLU A 99 6.94 18.38 -5.56
N GLY A 100 6.26 17.81 -4.57
CA GLY A 100 6.72 17.83 -3.18
C GLY A 100 7.85 16.82 -2.93
N HIS A 101 8.79 17.18 -2.05
CA HIS A 101 9.99 16.38 -1.77
C HIS A 101 9.84 15.41 -0.58
N GLY A 102 8.74 15.49 0.17
CA GLY A 102 8.55 14.69 1.37
C GLY A 102 7.12 14.73 1.91
N GLY A 103 6.87 13.87 2.89
CA GLY A 103 5.60 13.71 3.56
C GLY A 103 5.74 13.18 4.99
N PRO A 104 4.60 12.87 5.65
CA PRO A 104 4.57 12.21 6.94
C PRO A 104 5.44 10.97 7.03
N PHE A 105 5.73 10.54 8.26
CA PHE A 105 6.53 9.35 8.56
C PHE A 105 7.97 9.39 8.01
N GLY A 106 8.47 10.57 7.64
CA GLY A 106 9.82 10.74 7.08
C GLY A 106 9.95 10.20 5.66
N ILE A 107 8.83 9.98 4.96
CA ILE A 107 8.82 9.49 3.59
C ILE A 107 9.17 10.65 2.65
N GLY A 108 10.11 10.42 1.74
CA GLY A 108 10.50 11.43 0.77
C GLY A 108 11.19 10.81 -0.43
N ALA A 109 11.04 11.50 -1.56
CA ALA A 109 11.69 11.17 -2.82
C ALA A 109 11.84 12.46 -3.63
N PRO A 110 12.88 12.58 -4.48
CA PRO A 110 12.94 13.65 -5.47
C PRO A 110 11.73 13.55 -6.43
N PRO A 111 11.23 14.68 -6.96
CA PRO A 111 10.12 14.68 -7.91
C PRO A 111 10.48 13.86 -9.14
N ALA A 112 9.58 12.98 -9.54
CA ALA A 112 9.70 12.21 -10.76
C ALA A 112 8.32 11.63 -11.14
N SER A 113 8.06 11.45 -12.43
CA SER A 113 7.00 10.55 -12.88
C SER A 113 7.47 9.11 -12.79
N HIS A 114 6.52 8.20 -12.66
CA HIS A 114 6.80 6.79 -12.47
C HIS A 114 5.85 5.92 -13.30
N ALA A 115 6.36 4.78 -13.77
CA ALA A 115 5.52 3.65 -14.11
C ALA A 115 5.83 2.49 -13.17
N VAL A 116 4.78 1.83 -12.66
CA VAL A 116 4.91 0.68 -11.76
C VAL A 116 4.22 -0.51 -12.40
N ALA A 117 5.02 -1.45 -12.88
CA ALA A 117 4.55 -2.73 -13.39
C ALA A 117 4.68 -3.81 -12.31
N VAL A 118 3.62 -4.59 -12.15
CA VAL A 118 3.58 -5.78 -11.31
C VAL A 118 3.46 -6.98 -12.24
N THR A 119 4.48 -7.83 -12.25
CA THR A 119 4.48 -9.07 -13.03
C THR A 119 4.08 -10.25 -12.15
N GLU A 120 4.22 -11.47 -12.64
CA GLU A 120 4.07 -12.67 -11.82
C GLU A 120 5.20 -12.91 -10.81
N ARG A 121 6.35 -12.23 -10.93
CA ARG A 121 7.56 -12.53 -10.12
C ARG A 121 8.34 -11.33 -9.62
N ARG A 122 8.09 -10.13 -10.15
CA ARG A 122 8.83 -8.92 -9.83
C ARG A 122 8.04 -7.64 -10.08
N PHE A 123 8.47 -6.57 -9.42
CA PHE A 123 8.16 -5.21 -9.83
C PHE A 123 9.13 -4.75 -10.91
N VAL A 124 8.64 -3.97 -11.86
CA VAL A 124 9.47 -3.15 -12.76
C VAL A 124 9.02 -1.70 -12.57
N ILE A 125 9.92 -0.85 -12.10
CA ILE A 125 9.61 0.54 -11.78
C ILE A 125 10.51 1.43 -12.62
N SER A 126 9.89 2.19 -13.51
CA SER A 126 10.55 3.21 -14.30
C SER A 126 10.32 4.57 -13.65
N ARG A 127 11.33 5.43 -13.66
CA ARG A 127 11.36 6.75 -13.02
C ARG A 127 11.98 7.77 -13.95
N ASP A 128 11.34 8.92 -14.12
CA ASP A 128 11.90 10.04 -14.88
C ASP A 128 11.77 11.35 -14.09
N THR A 129 12.89 12.04 -13.87
CA THR A 129 12.92 13.35 -13.19
C THR A 129 12.49 14.50 -14.07
N HIS A 130 12.42 14.29 -15.41
CA HIS A 130 12.16 15.35 -16.40
C HIS A 130 13.19 16.49 -16.36
N ILE A 131 14.39 16.23 -15.83
CA ILE A 131 15.51 17.17 -15.82
C ILE A 131 16.41 16.86 -17.01
N ASP A 132 16.68 17.88 -17.82
CA ASP A 132 17.59 17.77 -18.96
C ASP A 132 18.99 17.31 -18.50
N GLY A 133 19.49 16.24 -19.13
CA GLY A 133 20.80 15.66 -18.80
C GLY A 133 20.80 14.62 -17.68
N GLU A 134 19.70 14.45 -16.94
CA GLU A 134 19.54 13.32 -16.02
C GLU A 134 18.87 12.16 -16.78
N PRO A 135 19.48 10.97 -16.89
CA PRO A 135 18.83 9.84 -17.56
C PRO A 135 17.68 9.27 -16.71
N PRO A 136 16.64 8.69 -17.35
CA PRO A 136 15.58 8.01 -16.62
C PRO A 136 16.09 6.70 -16.01
N ASP A 137 15.61 6.36 -14.81
CA ASP A 137 16.03 5.17 -14.07
C ASP A 137 15.03 4.03 -14.24
N LEU A 138 15.53 2.80 -14.20
CA LEU A 138 14.71 1.59 -14.20
C LEU A 138 15.19 0.62 -13.12
N VAL A 139 14.29 0.19 -12.25
CA VAL A 139 14.57 -0.77 -11.19
C VAL A 139 13.69 -2.01 -11.37
N SER A 140 14.31 -3.18 -11.28
CA SER A 140 13.62 -4.48 -11.26
C SER A 140 13.76 -5.11 -9.88
N ILE A 141 12.65 -5.34 -9.18
CA ILE A 141 12.64 -5.84 -7.80
C ILE A 141 11.97 -7.22 -7.78
N PRO A 142 12.73 -8.33 -7.72
CA PRO A 142 12.15 -9.65 -7.55
C PRO A 142 11.33 -9.73 -6.26
N PHE A 143 10.16 -10.36 -6.29
CA PHE A 143 9.30 -10.48 -5.11
C PHE A 143 9.99 -11.20 -3.95
N SER A 144 10.87 -12.15 -4.27
CA SER A 144 11.71 -12.87 -3.29
C SER A 144 12.67 -11.98 -2.51
N THR A 145 12.93 -10.74 -2.96
CA THR A 145 13.79 -9.77 -2.27
C THR A 145 13.00 -8.77 -1.43
N VAL A 146 11.69 -8.68 -1.62
CA VAL A 146 10.84 -7.72 -0.92
C VAL A 146 10.74 -8.11 0.55
N LEU A 147 10.92 -7.11 1.43
CA LEU A 147 10.79 -7.23 2.87
C LEU A 147 9.39 -6.78 3.32
N TRP A 148 8.96 -5.59 2.90
CA TRP A 148 7.61 -5.10 3.14
C TRP A 148 7.28 -3.94 2.19
N ILE A 149 6.01 -3.57 2.15
CA ILE A 149 5.51 -2.42 1.41
C ILE A 149 4.83 -1.47 2.37
N GLU A 150 5.07 -0.18 2.21
CA GLU A 150 4.36 0.90 2.90
C GLU A 150 3.48 1.62 1.87
N SER A 151 2.22 1.86 2.19
CA SER A 151 1.27 2.58 1.35
C SER A 151 0.46 3.50 2.23
N GLY A 152 0.36 4.77 1.87
CA GLY A 152 -0.29 5.74 2.74
C GLY A 152 -0.63 7.04 2.03
N GLY A 153 -1.28 7.93 2.77
CA GLY A 153 -1.82 9.18 2.25
C GLY A 153 -1.83 10.27 3.31
N ALA A 154 -1.76 11.52 2.85
CA ALA A 154 -1.95 12.71 3.65
C ALA A 154 -2.59 13.83 2.81
N ALA A 155 -3.84 14.14 3.10
CA ALA A 155 -4.63 15.15 2.37
C ALA A 155 -4.62 14.92 0.84
N MET A 156 -3.84 15.71 0.08
CA MET A 156 -3.85 15.71 -1.39
C MET A 156 -2.80 14.80 -2.04
N PHE A 157 -1.91 14.19 -1.25
CA PHE A 157 -0.87 13.32 -1.78
C PHE A 157 -0.79 12.00 -1.02
N ALA A 158 -0.15 11.04 -1.66
CA ALA A 158 0.00 9.68 -1.19
C ALA A 158 1.36 9.12 -1.63
N TRP A 159 1.70 7.97 -1.08
CA TRP A 159 2.98 7.32 -1.32
C TRP A 159 2.86 5.81 -1.38
N LEU A 160 3.79 5.23 -2.13
CA LEU A 160 4.14 3.81 -2.10
C LEU A 160 5.63 3.70 -1.81
N VAL A 161 6.01 2.89 -0.82
CA VAL A 161 7.40 2.54 -0.54
C VAL A 161 7.55 1.03 -0.61
N ILE A 162 8.47 0.55 -1.43
CA ILE A 162 8.84 -0.86 -1.49
C ILE A 162 10.21 -1.00 -0.85
N ARG A 163 10.31 -1.75 0.26
CA ARG A 163 11.59 -2.06 0.92
C ARG A 163 12.02 -3.46 0.51
N TYR A 164 13.25 -3.59 0.04
CA TYR A 164 13.77 -4.85 -0.50
C TYR A 164 15.27 -5.00 -0.20
N VAL A 165 15.78 -6.21 -0.38
CA VAL A 165 17.21 -6.50 -0.25
C VAL A 165 17.87 -6.52 -1.61
N GLU A 166 18.96 -5.79 -1.75
CA GLU A 166 19.80 -5.81 -2.94
C GLU A 166 21.26 -5.62 -2.53
N ALA A 167 22.15 -6.45 -3.09
CA ALA A 167 23.58 -6.42 -2.81
C ALA A 167 23.91 -6.41 -1.30
N GLY A 168 23.20 -7.20 -0.50
CA GLY A 168 23.43 -7.32 0.95
C GLY A 168 22.97 -6.11 1.78
N ALA A 169 22.23 -5.17 1.19
CA ALA A 169 21.73 -4.00 1.89
C ALA A 169 20.21 -3.85 1.69
N VAL A 170 19.56 -3.17 2.66
CA VAL A 170 18.17 -2.75 2.50
C VAL A 170 18.12 -1.55 1.58
N ARG A 171 17.36 -1.67 0.50
CA ARG A 171 17.06 -0.62 -0.46
C ARG A 171 15.59 -0.24 -0.38
N SER A 172 15.27 0.89 -1.02
CA SER A 172 13.91 1.36 -1.14
C SER A 172 13.66 2.08 -2.44
N VAL A 173 12.48 1.83 -3.02
CA VAL A 173 11.89 2.70 -4.03
C VAL A 173 10.70 3.39 -3.40
N THR A 174 10.62 4.71 -3.55
CA THR A 174 9.52 5.55 -3.05
C THR A 174 8.89 6.29 -4.22
N VAL A 175 7.58 6.11 -4.37
CA VAL A 175 6.77 6.83 -5.37
C VAL A 175 5.85 7.77 -4.61
N LEU A 176 5.98 9.07 -4.86
CA LEU A 176 5.06 10.09 -4.36
C LEU A 176 4.07 10.46 -5.47
N TYR A 177 2.79 10.57 -5.14
CA TYR A 177 1.74 10.78 -6.14
C TYR A 177 0.52 11.51 -5.56
N ARG A 178 -0.35 12.00 -6.45
CA ARG A 178 -1.63 12.64 -6.06
C ARG A 178 -2.58 11.59 -5.47
N ALA A 179 -3.20 11.88 -4.32
CA ALA A 179 -4.04 10.92 -3.60
C ALA A 179 -5.22 10.35 -4.44
N LEU A 180 -5.70 11.08 -5.46
CA LEU A 180 -6.73 10.61 -6.39
C LEU A 180 -6.37 9.26 -7.07
N GLY A 181 -5.07 8.93 -7.16
CA GLY A 181 -4.56 7.66 -7.70
C GLY A 181 -4.42 6.51 -6.72
N GLN A 182 -4.74 6.69 -5.43
CA GLN A 182 -4.41 5.71 -4.38
C GLN A 182 -5.00 4.33 -4.62
N HIS A 183 -6.19 4.24 -5.21
CA HIS A 183 -6.83 2.98 -5.55
C HIS A 183 -6.04 2.16 -6.60
N HIS A 184 -5.35 2.80 -7.54
CA HIS A 184 -4.46 2.12 -8.49
C HIS A 184 -3.23 1.53 -7.79
N PHE A 185 -2.62 2.27 -6.88
CA PHE A 185 -1.50 1.76 -6.08
C PHE A 185 -1.93 0.63 -5.13
N ALA A 186 -3.10 0.74 -4.50
CA ALA A 186 -3.68 -0.35 -3.72
C ALA A 186 -3.90 -1.62 -4.57
N ALA A 187 -4.41 -1.47 -5.80
CA ALA A 187 -4.55 -2.57 -6.75
C ALA A 187 -3.20 -3.18 -7.16
N ALA A 188 -2.15 -2.37 -7.34
CA ALA A 188 -0.79 -2.86 -7.59
C ALA A 188 -0.25 -3.67 -6.41
N VAL A 189 -0.40 -3.17 -5.17
CA VAL A 189 -0.01 -3.90 -3.96
C VAL A 189 -0.78 -5.22 -3.84
N ARG A 190 -2.08 -5.21 -4.13
CA ARG A 190 -2.91 -6.43 -4.14
C ARG A 190 -2.45 -7.43 -5.20
N ALA A 191 -2.13 -6.97 -6.41
CA ALA A 191 -1.60 -7.82 -7.47
C ALA A 191 -0.25 -8.45 -7.10
N TYR A 192 0.63 -7.69 -6.44
CA TYR A 192 1.88 -8.21 -5.89
C TYR A 192 1.59 -9.28 -4.83
N ARG A 193 0.74 -8.95 -3.86
CA ARG A 193 0.40 -9.88 -2.78
C ARG A 193 -0.18 -11.16 -3.33
N TRP A 194 -1.04 -11.09 -4.35
CA TRP A 194 -1.57 -12.25 -5.07
C TRP A 194 -0.45 -13.12 -5.66
N ALA A 195 0.43 -12.51 -6.45
CA ALA A 195 1.45 -13.21 -7.23
C ALA A 195 2.61 -13.75 -6.39
N ALA A 196 3.07 -13.00 -5.39
CA ALA A 196 4.21 -13.38 -4.54
C ALA A 196 3.87 -14.51 -3.55
N PHE A 197 2.60 -14.67 -3.20
CA PHE A 197 2.14 -15.62 -2.17
C PHE A 197 0.96 -16.47 -2.69
N PRO A 198 1.13 -17.27 -3.74
CA PRO A 198 0.03 -18.03 -4.33
C PRO A 198 -0.57 -19.02 -3.33
N GLU A 199 0.26 -19.59 -2.46
CA GLU A 199 -0.14 -20.47 -1.38
C GLU A 199 -0.52 -19.67 -0.13
N LEU A 200 -1.72 -19.91 0.38
CA LEU A 200 -2.20 -19.29 1.61
C LEU A 200 -1.52 -19.98 2.80
N CYS A 201 -0.60 -19.27 3.46
CA CYS A 201 -0.04 -19.76 4.71
C CYS A 201 -1.15 -19.86 5.75
N HIS A 202 -1.22 -20.97 6.49
CA HIS A 202 -2.09 -21.13 7.66
C HIS A 202 -3.60 -21.02 7.35
N SER A 203 -4.08 -21.55 6.21
CA SER A 203 -5.53 -21.73 6.04
C SER A 203 -6.07 -22.55 7.21
N ARG A 204 -6.90 -21.93 8.04
CA ARG A 204 -7.34 -22.49 9.31
C ARG A 204 -8.84 -22.66 9.29
N THR A 205 -9.29 -23.89 9.52
CA THR A 205 -10.69 -24.16 9.82
C THR A 205 -11.11 -23.34 11.06
N GLY A 206 -12.11 -22.48 10.91
CA GLY A 206 -12.58 -21.58 11.98
C GLY A 206 -11.94 -20.20 12.03
N ALA A 207 -11.31 -19.73 10.94
CA ALA A 207 -10.94 -18.31 10.81
C ALA A 207 -12.16 -17.39 11.08
N PRO A 208 -11.99 -16.28 11.81
CA PRO A 208 -13.10 -15.35 12.06
C PRO A 208 -13.63 -14.80 10.73
N PRO A 209 -14.94 -14.55 10.60
CA PRO A 209 -15.47 -13.93 9.39
C PRO A 209 -15.05 -12.46 9.33
N TRP A 210 -14.75 -11.95 8.12
CA TRP A 210 -14.35 -10.55 7.89
C TRP A 210 -15.23 -9.51 8.62
N PRO A 211 -16.58 -9.60 8.63
CA PRO A 211 -17.41 -8.67 9.39
C PRO A 211 -17.13 -8.59 10.90
N ALA A 212 -16.65 -9.67 11.53
CA ALA A 212 -16.24 -9.64 12.93
C ALA A 212 -14.90 -8.90 13.12
N VAL A 213 -13.99 -9.09 12.17
CA VAL A 213 -12.67 -8.43 12.14
C VAL A 213 -12.82 -6.92 11.90
N TRP A 214 -13.69 -6.54 10.96
CA TRP A 214 -14.00 -5.14 10.64
C TRP A 214 -14.60 -4.37 11.80
N ARG A 215 -15.49 -5.00 12.57
CA ARG A 215 -16.01 -4.41 13.81
C ARG A 215 -14.91 -4.16 14.85
N ARG A 216 -13.85 -4.97 14.83
CA ARG A 216 -12.73 -4.85 15.77
C ARG A 216 -11.76 -3.75 15.38
N ILE A 217 -11.42 -3.62 14.09
CA ILE A 217 -10.48 -2.58 13.65
C ILE A 217 -11.11 -1.20 13.43
N GLY A 218 -12.42 -1.13 13.22
CA GLY A 218 -13.14 0.12 12.95
C GLY A 218 -13.17 0.48 11.46
N GLU A 219 -14.13 1.32 11.09
CA GLU A 219 -14.39 1.71 9.70
C GLU A 219 -13.23 2.51 9.09
N ARG A 220 -12.70 3.48 9.83
CA ARG A 220 -11.58 4.31 9.37
C ARG A 220 -10.36 3.47 8.99
N GLN A 221 -9.88 2.61 9.88
CA GLN A 221 -8.72 1.76 9.60
C GLN A 221 -9.02 0.70 8.54
N ARG A 222 -10.28 0.25 8.42
CA ARG A 222 -10.69 -0.67 7.36
C ARG A 222 -10.49 -0.05 5.97
N GLU A 223 -10.83 1.22 5.78
CA GLU A 223 -10.66 1.92 4.49
C GLU A 223 -9.21 1.90 3.99
N ASP A 224 -8.23 1.86 4.89
CA ASP A 224 -6.80 1.82 4.56
C ASP A 224 -6.25 0.40 4.32
N VAL A 225 -6.90 -0.62 4.89
CA VAL A 225 -6.43 -2.02 4.84
C VAL A 225 -7.14 -2.83 3.76
N GLU A 226 -8.47 -2.74 3.69
CA GLU A 226 -9.30 -3.54 2.80
C GLU A 226 -8.87 -3.44 1.33
N PRO A 227 -8.47 -2.28 0.79
CA PRO A 227 -7.99 -2.17 -0.59
C PRO A 227 -6.70 -2.95 -0.88
N LEU A 228 -5.93 -3.34 0.14
CA LEU A 228 -4.68 -4.09 -0.01
C LEU A 228 -4.90 -5.61 0.09
N LEU A 229 -6.08 -6.05 0.51
CA LEU A 229 -6.38 -7.45 0.71
C LEU A 229 -6.68 -8.19 -0.59
N VAL A 230 -6.23 -9.43 -0.63
CA VAL A 230 -6.57 -10.38 -1.68
C VAL A 230 -7.91 -11.06 -1.35
N GLU A 231 -8.74 -11.34 -2.36
CA GLU A 231 -10.06 -11.97 -2.14
C GLU A 231 -9.99 -13.34 -1.45
N ALA A 232 -9.00 -14.17 -1.80
CA ALA A 232 -8.76 -15.47 -1.17
C ALA A 232 -8.11 -15.39 0.23
N GLU A 233 -7.78 -14.19 0.71
CA GLU A 233 -7.12 -13.99 2.00
C GLU A 233 -8.12 -14.20 3.15
N GLN A 234 -7.71 -14.94 4.17
CA GLN A 234 -8.51 -15.17 5.37
C GLN A 234 -7.90 -14.36 6.52
N PRO A 235 -8.71 -13.70 7.35
CA PRO A 235 -8.20 -13.06 8.54
C PRO A 235 -7.93 -14.12 9.60
N LEU A 236 -6.80 -14.00 10.29
CA LEU A 236 -6.44 -14.86 11.41
C LEU A 236 -6.72 -14.17 12.74
N ALA A 237 -6.38 -12.88 12.83
CA ALA A 237 -6.65 -12.06 14.00
C ALA A 237 -6.56 -10.57 13.67
N ALA A 238 -7.10 -9.74 14.57
CA ALA A 238 -6.91 -8.31 14.51
C ALA A 238 -6.89 -7.68 15.89
N ALA A 239 -6.23 -6.53 15.98
CA ALA A 239 -6.20 -5.66 17.14
C ALA A 239 -6.34 -4.22 16.67
N ALA A 240 -6.96 -3.36 17.47
CA ALA A 240 -6.93 -1.93 17.24
C ALA A 240 -6.83 -1.19 18.56
N TRP A 241 -6.27 0.01 18.50
CA TRP A 241 -6.04 0.82 19.68
C TRP A 241 -6.26 2.30 19.37
N PRO A 242 -6.77 3.05 20.35
CA PRO A 242 -6.92 4.49 20.23
C PRO A 242 -5.55 5.18 20.31
N ALA A 243 -5.52 6.46 19.94
CA ALA A 243 -4.38 7.31 20.23
C ALA A 243 -4.25 7.51 21.73
N LEU A 244 -3.02 7.46 22.24
CA LEU A 244 -2.69 7.73 23.63
C LEU A 244 -1.96 9.06 23.75
N ALA A 245 -2.59 9.98 24.47
CA ALA A 245 -1.97 11.24 24.86
C ALA A 245 -1.17 11.09 26.16
N GLY A 246 -0.13 11.90 26.30
CA GLY A 246 0.59 12.04 27.55
C GLY A 246 1.67 13.11 27.46
N TRP A 247 2.57 13.14 28.43
CA TRP A 247 3.65 14.10 28.49
C TRP A 247 4.89 13.55 27.81
N ASN A 248 5.36 14.22 26.76
CA ASN A 248 6.61 13.90 26.09
C ASN A 248 7.71 14.82 26.63
N ARG A 249 8.79 14.24 27.15
CA ARG A 249 9.91 15.01 27.71
C ARG A 249 10.90 15.32 26.60
N LYS A 250 10.81 16.52 26.03
CA LYS A 250 11.74 16.98 24.99
C LYS A 250 12.54 18.17 25.56
N HIS A 251 13.87 18.08 25.53
CA HIS A 251 14.78 19.12 26.06
C HIS A 251 14.50 19.52 27.53
N GLY A 252 14.13 18.55 28.38
CA GLY A 252 13.87 18.80 29.80
C GLY A 252 12.49 19.42 30.13
N LEU A 253 11.72 19.82 29.11
CA LEU A 253 10.35 20.33 29.26
C LEU A 253 9.34 19.21 29.00
N ASN A 254 8.31 19.15 29.85
CA ASN A 254 7.17 18.25 29.68
C ASN A 254 6.15 18.94 28.77
N ASN A 255 6.06 18.50 27.51
CA ASN A 255 5.05 19.00 26.60
C ASN A 255 3.92 17.96 26.47
N PRO A 256 2.65 18.36 26.62
CA PRO A 256 1.53 17.49 26.31
C PRO A 256 1.55 17.13 24.82
N GLY A 257 1.43 15.84 24.48
CA GLY A 257 1.43 15.38 23.10
C GLY A 257 0.93 13.94 22.93
N CYS A 258 0.90 13.47 21.69
CA CYS A 258 0.66 12.07 21.38
C CYS A 258 1.92 11.25 21.67
N ILE A 259 1.79 10.17 22.44
CA ILE A 259 2.90 9.24 22.73
C ILE A 259 2.75 7.92 21.93
N ALA A 260 1.52 7.51 21.64
CA ALA A 260 1.24 6.44 20.68
C ALA A 260 0.06 6.84 19.77
N PRO A 261 0.20 6.79 18.44
CA PRO A 261 -0.89 7.12 17.54
C PRO A 261 -1.99 6.05 17.56
N ALA A 262 -3.18 6.42 17.10
CA ALA A 262 -4.22 5.43 16.82
C ALA A 262 -3.73 4.50 15.71
N GLY A 263 -4.13 3.24 15.79
CA GLY A 263 -3.68 2.25 14.83
C GLY A 263 -4.43 0.94 14.92
N ALA A 264 -4.14 0.08 13.95
CA ALA A 264 -4.66 -1.27 13.90
C ALA A 264 -3.60 -2.24 13.39
N LEU A 265 -3.77 -3.49 13.76
CA LEU A 265 -3.02 -4.65 13.31
C LEU A 265 -4.02 -5.65 12.75
N LEU A 266 -3.78 -6.12 11.53
CA LEU A 266 -4.47 -7.23 10.92
C LEU A 266 -3.44 -8.32 10.62
N VAL A 267 -3.74 -9.54 11.09
CA VAL A 267 -2.98 -10.75 10.79
C VAL A 267 -3.85 -11.61 9.90
N SER A 268 -3.32 -12.04 8.76
CA SER A 268 -4.07 -12.78 7.75
C SER A 268 -3.35 -14.06 7.32
N THR A 269 -3.78 -14.73 6.26
CA THR A 269 -3.03 -15.86 5.69
C THR A 269 -1.87 -15.44 4.79
N ARG A 270 -1.68 -14.13 4.54
CA ARG A 270 -0.65 -13.59 3.63
C ARG A 270 0.35 -12.66 4.31
N GLY A 271 0.05 -12.16 5.49
CA GLY A 271 1.02 -11.36 6.24
C GLY A 271 0.43 -10.68 7.47
N VAL A 272 1.20 -9.71 7.93
CA VAL A 272 0.79 -8.72 8.92
C VAL A 272 0.60 -7.39 8.21
N LEU A 273 -0.56 -6.76 8.39
CA LEU A 273 -0.82 -5.39 7.97
C LEU A 273 -0.96 -4.51 9.22
N THR A 274 -0.19 -3.43 9.29
CA THR A 274 -0.30 -2.44 10.38
C THR A 274 -0.73 -1.12 9.79
N VAL A 275 -1.71 -0.46 10.40
CA VAL A 275 -2.09 0.93 10.07
C VAL A 275 -1.75 1.81 11.26
N GLY A 276 -1.13 2.96 10.98
CA GLY A 276 -0.83 3.96 11.99
C GLY A 276 -1.13 5.36 11.49
N ASP A 277 -1.79 6.14 12.34
CA ASP A 277 -1.95 7.57 12.14
C ASP A 277 -0.62 8.31 12.37
N GLU A 278 -0.43 9.42 11.67
CA GLU A 278 0.67 10.33 11.94
C GLU A 278 0.44 10.95 13.34
N PRO A 279 1.42 10.86 14.26
CA PRO A 279 1.25 11.40 15.59
C PRO A 279 1.07 12.92 15.54
N PRO A 280 0.02 13.49 16.16
CA PRO A 280 -0.15 14.93 16.20
C PRO A 280 0.97 15.60 16.99
N THR A 281 1.46 16.72 16.46
CA THR A 281 2.58 17.48 17.03
C THR A 281 2.22 18.24 18.31
N ARG A 282 0.92 18.38 18.62
CA ARG A 282 0.36 19.02 19.81
C ARG A 282 -0.96 18.34 20.18
N ILE A 283 -1.36 18.41 21.46
CA ILE A 283 -2.69 17.95 21.89
C ILE A 283 -3.78 18.68 21.10
N GLY A 284 -4.77 17.94 20.60
CA GLY A 284 -5.85 18.46 19.76
C GLY A 284 -5.43 18.85 18.34
N GLY A 285 -4.15 18.65 17.97
CA GLY A 285 -3.70 18.82 16.60
C GLY A 285 -4.32 17.76 15.69
N ILE A 286 -4.78 18.17 14.51
CA ILE A 286 -5.27 17.25 13.49
C ILE A 286 -4.10 16.93 12.56
N LYS A 287 -3.88 15.63 12.33
CA LYS A 287 -2.98 15.12 11.30
C LYS A 287 -3.77 14.23 10.36
N PHE A 288 -3.40 14.27 9.09
CA PHE A 288 -4.10 13.54 8.02
C PHE A 288 -3.26 12.38 7.47
N GLY A 289 -2.01 12.25 7.93
CA GLY A 289 -1.13 11.16 7.51
C GLY A 289 -1.61 9.83 8.05
N VAL A 290 -1.78 8.85 7.18
CA VAL A 290 -2.00 7.45 7.53
C VAL A 290 -1.02 6.61 6.75
N ASN A 291 -0.38 5.65 7.41
CA ASN A 291 0.53 4.70 6.77
C ASN A 291 0.10 3.27 7.06
N THR A 292 -0.07 2.49 5.99
CA THR A 292 -0.29 1.05 6.05
C THR A 292 0.99 0.33 5.66
N VAL A 293 1.47 -0.55 6.53
CA VAL A 293 2.65 -1.39 6.27
C VAL A 293 2.21 -2.83 6.11
N ALA A 294 2.52 -3.44 4.97
CA ALA A 294 2.21 -4.84 4.66
C ALA A 294 3.50 -5.67 4.68
N VAL A 295 3.62 -6.52 5.71
CA VAL A 295 4.76 -7.43 5.94
C VAL A 295 4.35 -8.85 5.57
N PRO A 296 4.94 -9.47 4.53
CA PRO A 296 4.68 -10.86 4.21
C PRO A 296 5.17 -11.84 5.29
N PHE A 297 4.44 -12.94 5.51
CA PHE A 297 4.82 -13.93 6.53
C PHE A 297 6.19 -14.55 6.29
N ASP A 298 6.49 -14.91 5.04
CA ASP A 298 7.74 -15.57 4.66
C ASP A 298 8.98 -14.68 4.89
N THR A 299 8.77 -13.36 5.06
CA THR A 299 9.82 -12.41 5.46
C THR A 299 9.96 -12.27 6.97
N LEU A 300 8.92 -12.57 7.75
CA LEU A 300 8.90 -12.29 9.18
C LEU A 300 9.84 -13.27 9.91
N ARG A 301 10.84 -12.73 10.61
CA ARG A 301 11.87 -13.50 11.33
C ARG A 301 11.68 -13.47 12.83
N ALA A 302 11.19 -12.36 13.37
CA ALA A 302 10.91 -12.22 14.79
C ALA A 302 9.85 -11.15 15.04
N VAL A 303 9.13 -11.32 16.14
CA VAL A 303 8.18 -10.37 16.69
C VAL A 303 8.58 -10.13 18.15
N THR A 304 8.88 -8.89 18.51
CA THR A 304 9.30 -8.58 19.88
C THR A 304 8.53 -7.39 20.43
N PHE A 305 8.22 -7.44 21.73
CA PHE A 305 7.54 -6.37 22.46
C PHE A 305 8.51 -5.72 23.45
N LYS A 306 8.60 -4.39 23.43
CA LYS A 306 9.45 -3.64 24.36
C LYS A 306 8.66 -2.51 25.01
N ASP A 307 8.66 -2.45 26.34
CA ASP A 307 8.14 -1.27 27.04
C ASP A 307 9.00 -0.06 26.69
N LYS A 308 8.32 1.03 26.36
CA LYS A 308 8.93 2.34 26.26
C LYS A 308 8.74 3.03 27.59
N THR A 309 9.85 3.39 28.23
CA THR A 309 9.83 4.18 29.45
C THR A 309 9.25 5.56 29.12
N THR A 310 8.07 5.85 29.66
CA THR A 310 7.43 7.15 29.60
C THR A 310 7.27 7.65 31.04
N SER A 311 7.21 8.96 31.25
CA SER A 311 6.85 9.55 32.55
C SER A 311 5.33 9.50 32.82
N GLY A 312 4.59 8.64 32.12
CA GLY A 312 3.14 8.63 32.06
C GLY A 312 2.60 7.23 31.71
N PRO A 313 1.52 7.12 30.93
CA PRO A 313 0.92 5.82 30.62
C PRO A 313 1.89 4.93 29.82
N CYS A 314 1.81 3.62 30.09
CA CYS A 314 2.68 2.63 29.47
C CYS A 314 2.46 2.58 27.95
N VAL A 315 3.56 2.68 27.21
CA VAL A 315 3.58 2.50 25.75
C VAL A 315 4.43 1.30 25.43
N VAL A 316 3.93 0.44 24.54
CA VAL A 316 4.65 -0.72 24.06
C VAL A 316 5.03 -0.52 22.61
N SER A 317 6.25 -0.95 22.30
CA SER A 317 6.80 -1.02 20.96
C SER A 317 6.73 -2.45 20.46
N LEU A 318 5.89 -2.70 19.46
CA LEU A 318 5.89 -3.90 18.65
C LEU A 318 6.95 -3.72 17.57
N ARG A 319 7.94 -4.61 17.55
CA ARG A 319 8.96 -4.67 16.51
C ARG A 319 8.76 -5.91 15.65
N LEU A 320 8.45 -5.68 14.38
CA LEU A 320 8.36 -6.72 13.35
C LEU A 320 9.71 -6.77 12.61
N ARG A 321 10.50 -7.81 12.84
CA ARG A 321 11.79 -8.00 12.16
C ARG A 321 11.56 -8.81 10.89
N ALA A 322 11.65 -8.17 9.73
CA ALA A 322 11.60 -8.82 8.43
C ALA A 322 13.03 -9.12 7.92
N GLY A 323 13.19 -10.16 7.11
CA GLY A 323 14.47 -10.52 6.53
C GLY A 323 14.38 -11.33 5.24
N ARG A 324 15.38 -11.13 4.38
CA ARG A 324 15.69 -11.95 3.20
C ARG A 324 17.19 -12.22 3.23
N ASP A 325 17.58 -13.45 2.93
CA ASP A 325 18.95 -13.92 3.10
C ASP A 325 19.48 -13.61 4.51
N ALA A 326 20.70 -13.07 4.61
CA ALA A 326 21.30 -12.62 5.88
C ALA A 326 20.88 -11.20 6.30
N VAL A 327 20.11 -10.48 5.48
CA VAL A 327 19.76 -9.07 5.71
C VAL A 327 18.44 -8.99 6.45
N THR A 328 18.42 -8.24 7.54
CA THR A 328 17.19 -8.00 8.32
C THR A 328 16.99 -6.52 8.57
N SER A 329 15.73 -6.13 8.70
CA SER A 329 15.35 -4.80 9.15
C SER A 329 14.05 -4.87 9.95
N SER A 330 13.72 -3.80 10.65
CA SER A 330 12.63 -3.79 11.62
C SER A 330 11.67 -2.65 11.36
N ILE A 331 10.38 -2.97 11.43
CA ILE A 331 9.31 -1.99 11.52
C ILE A 331 8.94 -1.86 13.00
N GLU A 332 8.73 -0.62 13.44
CA GLU A 332 8.31 -0.33 14.81
C GLU A 332 6.90 0.26 14.81
N VAL A 333 6.01 -0.35 15.60
CA VAL A 333 4.64 0.10 15.83
C VAL A 333 4.47 0.38 17.31
N LEU A 334 4.01 1.58 17.63
CA LEU A 334 3.75 2.00 19.02
C LEU A 334 2.26 1.89 19.32
N PHE A 335 1.94 1.36 20.50
CA PHE A 335 0.56 1.22 20.94
C PHE A 335 0.44 1.30 22.49
N PRO A 336 -0.75 1.57 23.03
CA PRO A 336 -0.99 1.60 24.47
C PRO A 336 -0.74 0.25 25.13
N GLY A 337 -0.06 0.22 26.28
CA GLY A 337 0.26 -1.04 26.97
C GLY A 337 -0.96 -1.87 27.39
N GLU A 338 -2.12 -1.24 27.60
CA GLU A 338 -3.40 -1.93 27.86
C GLU A 338 -3.86 -2.80 26.70
N SER A 339 -3.44 -2.50 25.47
CA SER A 339 -3.76 -3.28 24.27
C SER A 339 -2.79 -4.46 24.06
N LEU A 340 -1.77 -4.62 24.91
CA LEU A 340 -0.76 -5.68 24.76
C LEU A 340 -1.34 -7.10 24.72
N PRO A 341 -2.24 -7.51 25.64
CA PRO A 341 -2.77 -8.88 25.62
C PRO A 341 -3.49 -9.20 24.31
N GLU A 342 -4.17 -8.22 23.73
CA GLU A 342 -4.87 -8.35 22.45
C GLU A 342 -3.90 -8.46 21.27
N VAL A 343 -2.87 -7.62 21.24
CA VAL A 343 -1.84 -7.63 20.18
C VAL A 343 -1.01 -8.92 20.23
N GLU A 344 -0.64 -9.39 21.42
CA GLU A 344 0.05 -10.68 21.64
C GLU A 344 -0.81 -11.85 21.15
N ALA A 345 -2.09 -11.86 21.52
CA ALA A 345 -3.04 -12.89 21.08
C ALA A 345 -3.17 -12.90 19.54
N ALA A 346 -3.22 -11.71 18.91
CA ALA A 346 -3.35 -11.61 17.46
C ALA A 346 -2.12 -12.13 16.71
N LEU A 347 -0.92 -11.88 17.23
CA LEU A 347 0.33 -12.34 16.62
C LEU A 347 0.71 -13.77 17.01
N GLY A 348 -0.02 -14.39 17.95
CA GLY A 348 0.34 -15.69 18.52
C GLY A 348 1.70 -15.65 19.26
N ALA A 349 2.18 -14.46 19.63
CA ALA A 349 3.48 -14.24 20.25
C ALA A 349 3.29 -13.82 21.71
N ARG A 350 4.00 -14.45 22.63
CA ARG A 350 4.07 -14.02 24.03
C ARG A 350 5.34 -13.21 24.25
N ARG A 351 5.31 -12.22 25.15
CA ARG A 351 6.50 -11.58 25.71
C ARG A 351 7.55 -12.63 26.08
N GLU A 352 8.70 -12.56 25.41
CA GLU A 352 9.85 -13.32 25.84
C GLU A 352 10.40 -12.70 27.13
N HIS A 353 10.41 -13.50 28.19
CA HIS A 353 11.42 -13.39 29.23
C HIS A 353 12.80 -13.53 28.55
N PRO A 354 13.88 -12.83 28.96
CA PRO A 354 15.15 -12.59 28.22
C PRO A 354 15.96 -13.78 27.63
N ALA A 355 15.41 -14.99 27.52
CA ALA A 355 15.94 -16.08 26.71
C ALA A 355 15.10 -16.22 25.43
N VAL A 356 15.67 -15.76 24.32
CA VAL A 356 15.17 -15.83 22.95
C VAL A 356 14.65 -17.23 22.60
N ARG A 357 13.45 -17.33 22.01
CA ARG A 357 13.02 -18.46 21.19
C ARG A 357 12.65 -17.96 19.80
N GLU A 358 13.21 -18.60 18.79
CA GLU A 358 12.61 -18.60 17.46
C GLU A 358 11.13 -18.93 17.59
N ILE A 359 10.27 -18.11 16.98
CA ILE A 359 8.88 -18.48 16.81
C ILE A 359 8.88 -19.65 15.84
N ALA A 360 8.76 -20.86 16.39
CA ALA A 360 8.62 -22.08 15.62
C ALA A 360 7.24 -22.06 14.94
N TRP A 361 7.18 -21.47 13.75
CA TRP A 361 6.08 -21.72 12.82
C TRP A 361 6.39 -23.08 12.19
N SER A 362 5.69 -24.12 12.65
CA SER A 362 5.79 -25.46 12.06
C SER A 362 5.38 -25.37 10.59
N SER A 363 6.37 -25.57 9.72
CA SER A 363 6.32 -25.69 8.27
C SER A 363 5.33 -26.73 7.78
#